data_AF-A0A7V9MQI3-F1
#
_entry.id   AF-A0A7V9MQI3-F1
#
_cell.length_a   1.000
_cell.length_b   1.000
_cell.length_c   1.000
_cell.angle_alpha   90.00
_cell.angle_beta   90.00
_cell.angle_gamma   90.00
#
_symmetry.space_group_name_H-M   'P 1'
#
loop_
_entity.id
_entity.type
_entity.pdbx_description
1 polymer ?
#
loop_
_entity_poly.entity_id
_entity_poly.type
_entity_poly.pdbx_seq_one_letter_code
_entity_poly.pdbx_strand_id
1 'polypeptide(L)'
;MRSDGETEEKFRYISQNAWKDVADQNEDYEWLWSWEDAARQDAGQSGLEARAPVSAREKSAAESSASNLSESRVISAAFAFRLYDEQGFPLDLTELMARERGFTIDKEGFEGLMEQQRSRARQSQKKTAIEVSQISAKAPTHFLGYEHEHTGADVQEIVSAKEGSVVILNNSVCYAEMGGQVGDTGELARDGAAWRVTNTQKSGGAWLHFIDGVNAPAVGEHVTVRYDMPRRRAIERHHTVTHLLHWALHEIVSREAVQKGSYVGPEKLTFDFSSAALTYEQVREVEKLVNERIAENESVSWTEIPYAEAKKRSDIQQFFGDKYGDAVRVVQIGGDPRALNGYSMELCGGTHVRGTGEIGWFRIVSESAIAAGVRRIEAVAGDEVLKWAEQEAARQQEKFDMLSRKKSGIARLPDFVNNESASAAVESIEARAAHLKQLDAKVHEWEKQQGKAAEAELRSRATTIANQLVEAHSGTSSCITEIPD
;
A
#
# COMPACT_ATOMS: atom_id res chain seq x y z
N MET A 1 -9.86 8.71 4.21
CA MET A 1 -10.36 9.61 3.15
C MET A 1 -9.43 10.82 3.04
N ARG A 2 -8.81 11.07 1.89
CA ARG A 2 -8.23 12.40 1.57
C ARG A 2 -9.40 13.31 1.20
N SER A 3 -9.39 14.63 1.49
CA SER A 3 -10.49 15.45 0.97
C SER A 3 -10.27 15.73 -0.48
N ASP A 4 -11.41 15.78 -1.12
CA ASP A 4 -11.63 16.19 -2.48
C ASP A 4 -10.93 17.53 -2.76
N GLY A 5 -10.62 18.37 -1.74
CA GLY A 5 -9.99 19.70 -1.87
C GLY A 5 -8.48 19.84 -2.21
N GLU A 6 -7.55 19.05 -1.68
CA GLU A 6 -6.10 19.09 -2.07
C GLU A 6 -5.98 18.36 -3.35
N THR A 7 -6.81 17.33 -3.53
CA THR A 7 -6.91 16.74 -4.85
C THR A 7 -7.36 17.80 -5.83
N GLU A 8 -8.32 18.64 -5.46
CA GLU A 8 -8.79 19.71 -6.32
C GLU A 8 -7.73 20.78 -6.58
N GLU A 9 -6.91 21.11 -5.58
CA GLU A 9 -5.79 22.05 -5.71
C GLU A 9 -4.61 21.46 -6.49
N LYS A 10 -4.20 20.21 -6.23
CA LYS A 10 -3.15 19.49 -6.98
C LYS A 10 -3.62 19.21 -8.41
N PHE A 11 -4.88 18.83 -8.60
CA PHE A 11 -5.49 18.67 -9.91
C PHE A 11 -5.63 20.02 -10.64
N ARG A 12 -6.04 21.11 -9.97
CA ARG A 12 -6.02 22.47 -10.56
C ARG A 12 -4.61 22.87 -10.96
N TYR A 13 -3.63 22.68 -10.09
CA TYR A 13 -2.24 23.02 -10.36
C TYR A 13 -1.69 22.25 -11.56
N ILE A 14 -1.98 20.95 -11.67
CA ILE A 14 -1.48 20.12 -12.77
C ILE A 14 -2.29 20.31 -14.07
N SER A 15 -3.61 20.52 -13.99
CA SER A 15 -4.44 20.85 -15.16
C SER A 15 -4.22 22.27 -15.69
N GLN A 16 -3.71 23.18 -14.86
CA GLN A 16 -3.31 24.53 -15.27
C GLN A 16 -1.87 24.59 -15.80
N ASN A 17 -0.96 23.71 -15.36
CA ASN A 17 0.47 23.75 -15.73
C ASN A 17 0.97 22.58 -16.59
N ALA A 18 0.10 21.76 -17.17
CA ALA A 18 0.49 20.75 -18.16
C ALA A 18 0.35 21.30 -19.59
N TRP A 19 1.17 22.28 -19.95
CA TRP A 19 1.34 22.67 -21.35
C TRP A 19 2.82 22.90 -21.60
N LYS A 20 3.45 21.98 -22.35
CA LYS A 20 4.73 22.27 -22.99
C LYS A 20 4.55 23.55 -23.82
N ASP A 21 5.54 24.44 -23.71
CA ASP A 21 5.78 25.64 -24.54
C ASP A 21 5.16 27.00 -24.12
N VAL A 22 4.86 27.24 -22.83
CA VAL A 22 4.49 28.61 -22.38
C VAL A 22 5.32 29.18 -21.20
N ALA A 23 6.17 28.39 -20.53
CA ALA A 23 7.14 28.93 -19.57
C ALA A 23 8.54 28.92 -20.18
N ASP A 24 9.16 30.10 -20.33
CA ASP A 24 10.56 30.22 -20.76
C ASP A 24 11.45 29.58 -19.69
N GLN A 25 12.44 28.77 -20.10
CA GLN A 25 13.31 28.00 -19.19
C GLN A 25 14.18 28.87 -18.25
N ASN A 26 14.06 30.20 -18.31
CA ASN A 26 14.87 31.15 -17.54
C ASN A 26 14.05 32.11 -16.66
N GLU A 27 12.78 31.83 -16.35
CA GLU A 27 12.07 32.58 -15.30
C GLU A 27 12.46 32.07 -13.91
N ASP A 28 12.91 32.98 -13.04
CA ASP A 28 13.23 32.69 -11.63
C ASP A 28 11.92 32.56 -10.83
N TYR A 29 11.65 31.38 -10.29
CA TYR A 29 10.47 31.08 -9.48
C TYR A 29 10.85 30.90 -8.00
N GLU A 30 10.53 31.90 -7.16
CA GLU A 30 10.92 31.99 -5.74
C GLU A 30 10.38 30.89 -4.79
N TRP A 31 9.57 29.93 -5.27
CA TRP A 31 8.97 28.86 -4.47
C TRP A 31 9.09 27.46 -5.08
N LEU A 32 9.87 27.30 -6.16
CA LEU A 32 10.27 26.01 -6.69
C LEU A 32 11.56 25.58 -6.00
N TRP A 33 11.46 24.60 -5.11
CA TRP A 33 12.61 23.95 -4.50
C TRP A 33 13.50 23.35 -5.60
N SER A 34 14.71 23.89 -5.78
CA SER A 34 15.69 23.34 -6.71
C SER A 34 16.72 22.50 -5.95
N TRP A 35 17.06 21.34 -6.48
CA TRP A 35 18.12 20.47 -5.97
C TRP A 35 19.53 21.13 -5.94
N GLU A 36 19.72 22.29 -6.60
CA GLU A 36 20.99 23.02 -6.63
C GLU A 36 21.28 23.76 -5.32
N ASP A 37 20.26 24.05 -4.50
CA ASP A 37 20.43 24.69 -3.19
C ASP A 37 20.99 23.74 -2.13
N ALA A 38 20.85 22.42 -2.33
CA ALA A 38 21.49 21.41 -1.49
C ALA A 38 22.97 21.17 -1.86
N ALA A 39 23.37 21.48 -3.11
CA ALA A 39 24.73 21.22 -3.61
C ALA A 39 25.71 22.39 -3.41
N ARG A 40 25.22 23.59 -3.06
CA ARG A 40 26.06 24.79 -2.82
C ARG A 40 26.57 24.95 -1.39
N GLN A 41 26.26 24.02 -0.48
CA GLN A 41 26.85 24.00 0.86
C GLN A 41 28.21 23.27 0.95
N ASP A 42 28.73 22.68 -0.15
CA ASP A 42 29.96 21.87 -0.08
C ASP A 42 31.02 22.12 -1.18
N ALA A 43 30.93 23.18 -1.99
CA ALA A 43 32.00 23.48 -2.95
C ALA A 43 32.19 24.98 -3.20
N GLY A 44 33.29 25.51 -2.64
CA GLY A 44 33.79 26.83 -2.97
C GLY A 44 34.55 26.86 -4.30
N GLN A 45 34.39 27.99 -5.01
CA GLN A 45 35.27 28.58 -6.02
C GLN A 45 35.50 27.83 -7.36
N SER A 46 34.95 28.38 -8.46
CA SER A 46 35.69 29.13 -9.51
C SER A 46 35.03 29.06 -10.90
N GLY A 47 35.11 30.16 -11.66
CA GLY A 47 35.20 30.15 -13.14
C GLY A 47 33.96 30.48 -13.97
N LEU A 48 34.02 31.59 -14.70
CA LEU A 48 33.10 32.05 -15.75
C LEU A 48 33.27 31.27 -17.08
N GLU A 49 32.22 31.26 -17.94
CA GLU A 49 32.22 31.62 -19.39
C GLU A 49 30.85 31.26 -20.04
N ALA A 50 30.03 32.24 -20.46
CA ALA A 50 29.89 32.84 -21.80
C ALA A 50 29.02 32.04 -22.82
N ARG A 51 27.83 32.57 -23.13
CA ARG A 51 26.90 32.17 -24.22
C ARG A 51 27.28 32.87 -25.55
N ALA A 52 27.04 32.20 -26.68
CA ALA A 52 26.87 32.81 -28.01
C ALA A 52 25.77 32.06 -28.83
N PRO A 53 25.00 32.72 -29.73
CA PRO A 53 23.76 32.17 -30.32
C PRO A 53 23.94 31.67 -31.75
N VAL A 54 23.05 30.75 -32.22
CA VAL A 54 22.96 30.36 -33.64
C VAL A 54 21.52 30.50 -34.14
N SER A 55 21.44 31.07 -35.34
CA SER A 55 20.30 31.63 -36.06
C SER A 55 19.45 30.62 -36.83
N ALA A 56 18.13 30.86 -36.83
CA ALA A 56 17.21 30.87 -37.96
C ALA A 56 17.53 29.97 -39.18
N ARG A 57 17.13 28.69 -39.13
CA ARG A 57 16.80 27.92 -40.35
C ARG A 57 15.86 26.72 -40.21
N GLU A 58 15.00 26.67 -39.19
CA GLU A 58 14.03 25.56 -39.01
C GLU A 58 12.56 26.01 -38.97
N LYS A 59 12.23 27.18 -39.54
CA LYS A 59 10.84 27.68 -39.64
C LYS A 59 10.01 27.09 -40.79
N SER A 60 10.48 26.06 -41.49
CA SER A 60 9.80 25.55 -42.70
C SER A 60 9.17 24.15 -42.56
N ALA A 61 9.26 23.51 -41.39
CA ALA A 61 8.66 22.19 -41.16
C ALA A 61 7.46 22.20 -40.21
N ALA A 62 7.14 23.36 -39.61
CA ALA A 62 6.09 23.49 -38.58
C ALA A 62 4.71 23.91 -39.12
N GLU A 63 4.58 24.24 -40.42
CA GLU A 63 3.34 24.82 -40.97
C GLU A 63 2.43 23.83 -41.74
N SER A 64 2.73 22.52 -41.75
CA SER A 64 1.84 21.54 -42.41
C SER A 64 1.32 20.41 -41.51
N SER A 65 1.28 20.61 -40.19
CA SER A 65 0.57 19.70 -39.26
C SER A 65 -0.51 20.41 -38.45
N ALA A 66 -0.79 21.69 -38.75
CA ALA A 66 -1.84 22.49 -38.13
C ALA A 66 -3.20 22.26 -38.82
N SER A 67 -3.69 21.02 -38.77
CA SER A 67 -5.08 20.70 -39.13
C SER A 67 -5.44 19.31 -38.61
N ASN A 68 -5.76 19.24 -37.32
CA ASN A 68 -6.57 18.24 -36.60
C ASN A 68 -6.02 18.01 -35.18
N LEU A 69 -6.33 18.91 -34.24
CA LEU A 69 -6.24 18.60 -32.81
C LEU A 69 -7.59 18.96 -32.16
N SER A 70 -8.51 18.03 -32.28
CA SER A 70 -9.74 17.96 -31.50
C SER A 70 -9.43 17.84 -30.00
N GLU A 71 -10.04 18.72 -29.20
CA GLU A 71 -11.06 18.34 -28.19
C GLU A 71 -10.89 17.02 -27.39
N SER A 72 -9.69 16.61 -26.98
CA SER A 72 -9.59 15.47 -26.06
C SER A 72 -9.91 15.91 -24.63
N ARG A 73 -11.19 15.83 -24.24
CA ARG A 73 -11.63 15.93 -22.83
C ARG A 73 -11.30 14.66 -22.03
N VAL A 74 -10.16 14.02 -22.29
CA VAL A 74 -9.77 12.74 -21.68
C VAL A 74 -8.44 12.91 -20.94
N ILE A 75 -8.42 12.63 -19.64
CA ILE A 75 -7.22 12.55 -18.81
C ILE A 75 -6.50 11.25 -19.15
N SER A 76 -5.19 11.35 -19.42
CA SER A 76 -4.38 10.20 -19.77
C SER A 76 -4.22 9.21 -18.62
N ALA A 77 -4.22 7.93 -18.97
CA ALA A 77 -3.94 6.82 -18.08
C ALA A 77 -2.66 7.01 -17.25
N ALA A 78 -1.57 7.47 -17.88
CA ALA A 78 -0.28 7.68 -17.23
C ALA A 78 -0.31 8.76 -16.14
N PHE A 79 -1.17 9.76 -16.31
CA PHE A 79 -1.35 10.80 -15.30
C PHE A 79 -2.17 10.29 -14.11
N ALA A 80 -3.31 9.64 -14.37
CA ALA A 80 -4.13 9.02 -13.33
C ALA A 80 -3.33 7.94 -12.56
N PHE A 81 -2.50 7.16 -13.26
CA PHE A 81 -1.65 6.14 -12.67
C PHE A 81 -0.60 6.72 -11.72
N ARG A 82 0.06 7.84 -12.06
CA ARG A 82 1.01 8.49 -11.14
C ARG A 82 0.33 9.04 -9.89
N LEU A 83 -0.85 9.63 -10.05
CA LEU A 83 -1.65 10.08 -8.89
C LEU A 83 -1.94 8.89 -7.96
N TYR A 84 -2.31 7.74 -8.52
CA TYR A 84 -2.54 6.51 -7.76
C TYR A 84 -1.27 5.94 -7.11
N ASP A 85 -0.22 5.71 -7.89
CA ASP A 85 0.96 4.93 -7.50
C ASP A 85 1.93 5.74 -6.63
N GLU A 86 2.28 6.96 -7.06
CA GLU A 86 3.28 7.78 -6.38
C GLU A 86 2.65 8.63 -5.27
N GLN A 87 1.40 9.05 -5.49
CA GLN A 87 0.73 9.96 -4.56
C GLN A 87 -0.32 9.24 -3.72
N GLY A 88 -0.70 7.98 -3.99
CA GLY A 88 -1.71 7.21 -3.23
C GLY A 88 -3.16 7.61 -3.50
N PHE A 89 -3.40 8.34 -4.59
CA PHE A 89 -4.66 9.02 -4.87
C PHE A 89 -5.66 8.09 -5.60
N PRO A 90 -6.86 7.80 -5.03
CA PRO A 90 -7.76 6.80 -5.60
C PRO A 90 -8.25 7.16 -7.02
N LEU A 91 -8.33 6.16 -7.91
CA LEU A 91 -8.85 6.34 -9.27
C LEU A 91 -10.29 6.88 -9.24
N ASP A 92 -11.16 6.31 -8.39
CA ASP A 92 -12.56 6.71 -8.27
C ASP A 92 -12.72 8.21 -7.98
N LEU A 93 -11.80 8.76 -7.19
CA LEU A 93 -11.80 10.17 -6.81
C LEU A 93 -11.25 11.04 -7.95
N THR A 94 -10.25 10.53 -8.68
CA THR A 94 -9.76 11.16 -9.92
C THR A 94 -10.89 11.24 -10.95
N GLU A 95 -11.68 10.18 -11.11
CA GLU A 95 -12.81 10.10 -12.05
C GLU A 95 -13.94 11.06 -11.68
N LEU A 96 -14.30 11.10 -10.40
CA LEU A 96 -15.32 12.00 -9.91
C LEU A 96 -14.98 13.45 -10.26
N MET A 97 -13.73 13.83 -10.01
CA MET A 97 -13.24 15.19 -10.25
C MET A 97 -13.03 15.52 -11.72
N ALA A 98 -12.63 14.54 -12.53
CA ALA A 98 -12.58 14.67 -13.98
C ALA A 98 -13.98 14.99 -14.52
N ARG A 99 -14.97 14.21 -14.07
CA ARG A 99 -16.36 14.31 -14.52
C ARG A 99 -16.99 15.66 -14.19
N GLU A 100 -16.73 16.20 -13.00
CA GLU A 100 -17.20 17.53 -12.59
C GLU A 100 -16.70 18.65 -13.50
N ARG A 101 -15.54 18.46 -14.15
CA ARG A 101 -14.94 19.41 -15.08
C ARG A 101 -15.21 19.07 -16.56
N GLY A 102 -16.09 18.11 -16.81
CA GLY A 102 -16.42 17.66 -18.15
C GLY A 102 -15.33 16.83 -18.83
N PHE A 103 -14.37 16.31 -18.06
CA PHE A 103 -13.35 15.37 -18.51
C PHE A 103 -13.75 13.93 -18.18
N THR A 104 -13.26 12.98 -18.96
CA THR A 104 -13.27 11.56 -18.66
C THR A 104 -11.85 11.08 -18.41
N ILE A 105 -11.68 9.90 -17.81
CA ILE A 105 -10.37 9.27 -17.66
C ILE A 105 -10.27 8.13 -18.65
N ASP A 106 -9.10 7.97 -19.25
CA ASP A 106 -8.72 6.76 -19.96
C ASP A 106 -8.59 5.59 -18.97
N LYS A 107 -9.73 5.02 -18.59
CA LYS A 107 -9.84 3.85 -17.70
C LYS A 107 -9.09 2.66 -18.24
N GLU A 108 -9.27 2.37 -19.51
CA GLU A 108 -8.73 1.18 -20.15
C GLU A 108 -7.19 1.25 -20.18
N GLY A 109 -6.63 2.42 -20.46
CA GLY A 109 -5.20 2.66 -20.33
C GLY A 109 -4.70 2.61 -18.88
N PHE A 110 -5.48 3.12 -17.90
CA PHE A 110 -5.09 3.07 -16.48
C PHE A 110 -5.06 1.62 -15.97
N GLU A 111 -6.10 0.85 -16.28
CA GLU A 111 -6.14 -0.59 -16.00
C GLU A 111 -5.00 -1.33 -16.72
N GLY A 112 -4.65 -0.91 -17.94
CA GLY A 112 -3.47 -1.39 -18.65
C GLY A 112 -2.16 -1.11 -17.91
N LEU A 113 -1.97 0.07 -17.32
CA LEU A 113 -0.79 0.42 -16.53
C LEU A 113 -0.75 -0.30 -15.18
N MET A 114 -1.91 -0.47 -14.53
CA MET A 114 -2.06 -1.32 -13.35
C MET A 114 -1.71 -2.77 -13.66
N GLU A 115 -2.17 -3.30 -14.80
CA GLU A 115 -1.82 -4.65 -15.24
C GLU A 115 -0.35 -4.74 -15.67
N GLN A 116 0.25 -3.68 -16.22
CA GLN A 116 1.70 -3.63 -16.48
C GLN A 116 2.52 -3.57 -15.18
N GLN A 117 2.08 -2.85 -14.15
CA GLN A 117 2.72 -2.85 -12.83
C GLN A 117 2.58 -4.20 -12.15
N ARG A 118 1.37 -4.78 -12.15
CA ARG A 118 1.12 -6.15 -11.70
C ARG A 118 1.93 -7.16 -12.50
N SER A 119 2.04 -6.99 -13.82
CA SER A 119 2.82 -7.84 -14.71
C SER A 119 4.31 -7.67 -14.45
N ARG A 120 4.83 -6.46 -14.20
CA ARG A 120 6.23 -6.22 -13.78
C ARG A 120 6.53 -6.87 -12.44
N ALA A 121 5.65 -6.73 -11.45
CA ALA A 121 5.76 -7.40 -10.15
C ALA A 121 5.71 -8.93 -10.32
N ARG A 122 4.75 -9.45 -11.11
CA ARG A 122 4.67 -10.87 -11.47
C ARG A 122 5.89 -11.35 -12.26
N GLN A 123 6.46 -10.53 -13.15
CA GLN A 123 7.64 -10.86 -13.94
C GLN A 123 8.91 -10.85 -13.10
N SER A 124 9.04 -9.91 -12.16
CA SER A 124 10.12 -9.88 -11.17
C SER A 124 10.03 -11.11 -10.26
N GLN A 125 8.86 -11.38 -9.68
CA GLN A 125 8.60 -12.61 -8.91
C GLN A 125 8.84 -13.88 -9.73
N LYS A 126 8.41 -13.90 -11.01
CA LYS A 126 8.62 -15.03 -11.92
C LYS A 126 10.09 -15.21 -12.29
N LYS A 127 10.85 -14.13 -12.46
CA LYS A 127 12.29 -14.18 -12.75
C LYS A 127 13.06 -14.72 -11.55
N THR A 128 12.77 -14.21 -10.34
CA THR A 128 13.33 -14.74 -9.09
C THR A 128 12.94 -16.21 -8.90
N ALA A 129 11.69 -16.58 -9.13
CA ALA A 129 11.24 -17.98 -9.07
C ALA A 129 11.93 -18.89 -10.11
N ILE A 130 12.24 -18.39 -11.31
CA ILE A 130 13.00 -19.11 -12.34
C ILE A 130 14.46 -19.30 -11.92
N GLU A 131 15.12 -18.25 -11.40
CA GLU A 131 16.50 -18.36 -10.91
C GLU A 131 16.60 -19.31 -9.70
N VAL A 132 15.63 -19.29 -8.78
CA VAL A 132 15.54 -20.17 -7.61
C VAL A 132 15.27 -21.63 -7.99
N SER A 133 14.38 -21.86 -8.97
CA SER A 133 14.04 -23.23 -9.42
C SER A 133 15.15 -23.88 -10.24
N GLN A 134 16.10 -23.11 -10.78
CA GLN A 134 17.31 -23.65 -11.42
C GLN A 134 18.38 -24.07 -10.41
N ILE A 135 18.30 -23.60 -9.17
CA ILE A 135 19.21 -23.99 -8.09
C ILE A 135 18.74 -25.32 -7.51
N SER A 136 19.36 -26.42 -7.97
CA SER A 136 19.14 -27.77 -7.46
C SER A 136 20.15 -28.07 -6.35
N ALA A 137 19.75 -27.79 -5.11
CA ALA A 137 20.54 -28.14 -3.95
C ALA A 137 20.60 -29.67 -3.78
N LYS A 138 21.76 -30.18 -3.36
CA LYS A 138 22.01 -31.62 -3.23
C LYS A 138 21.42 -32.24 -1.96
N ALA A 139 21.22 -31.45 -0.91
CA ALA A 139 20.75 -31.91 0.39
C ALA A 139 19.72 -30.95 0.98
N PRO A 140 18.76 -31.45 1.78
CA PRO A 140 17.80 -30.61 2.48
C PRO A 140 18.45 -29.83 3.63
N THR A 141 17.95 -28.63 3.91
CA THR A 141 18.33 -27.83 5.08
C THR A 141 17.42 -28.18 6.24
N HIS A 142 17.99 -28.42 7.42
CA HIS A 142 17.24 -28.62 8.65
C HIS A 142 16.88 -27.27 9.28
N PHE A 143 15.59 -26.96 9.31
CA PHE A 143 15.10 -25.70 9.85
C PHE A 143 14.93 -25.77 11.37
N LEU A 144 15.61 -24.86 12.08
CA LEU A 144 15.68 -24.78 13.54
C LEU A 144 15.05 -23.48 14.09
N GLY A 145 14.53 -22.62 13.21
CA GLY A 145 14.09 -21.26 13.55
C GLY A 145 12.77 -21.16 14.32
N TYR A 146 12.13 -22.28 14.67
CA TYR A 146 10.99 -22.31 15.58
C TYR A 146 11.39 -22.26 17.06
N GLU A 147 12.60 -22.73 17.39
CA GLU A 147 13.06 -22.89 18.77
C GLU A 147 14.32 -22.08 19.08
N HIS A 148 15.09 -21.74 18.04
CA HIS A 148 16.37 -21.09 18.18
C HIS A 148 16.44 -19.78 17.39
N GLU A 149 17.08 -18.77 17.98
CA GLU A 149 17.33 -17.46 17.33
C GLU A 149 18.60 -17.45 16.47
N HIS A 150 19.52 -18.37 16.76
CA HIS A 150 20.75 -18.59 16.02
C HIS A 150 21.14 -20.06 16.04
N THR A 151 21.95 -20.49 15.07
CA THR A 151 22.55 -21.84 15.07
C THR A 151 23.89 -21.86 14.35
N GLY A 152 24.73 -22.84 14.67
CA GLY A 152 25.92 -23.16 13.88
C GLY A 152 25.54 -24.01 12.66
N ALA A 153 26.16 -23.74 11.53
CA ALA A 153 25.87 -24.41 10.28
C ALA A 153 27.11 -24.52 9.40
N ASP A 154 27.18 -25.60 8.62
CA ASP A 154 28.22 -25.82 7.62
C ASP A 154 27.70 -25.41 6.25
N VAL A 155 28.53 -24.66 5.52
CA VAL A 155 28.24 -24.26 4.14
C VAL A 155 28.34 -25.47 3.22
N GLN A 156 27.22 -25.88 2.65
CA GLN A 156 27.17 -27.05 1.77
C GLN A 156 27.42 -26.69 0.31
N GLU A 157 26.88 -25.55 -0.13
CA GLU A 157 26.93 -25.14 -1.53
C GLU A 157 26.81 -23.62 -1.63
N ILE A 158 27.45 -23.07 -2.66
CA ILE A 158 27.38 -21.65 -3.01
C ILE A 158 27.07 -21.56 -4.49
N VAL A 159 26.07 -20.76 -4.84
CA VAL A 159 25.72 -20.48 -6.23
C VAL A 159 25.88 -18.99 -6.48
N SER A 160 26.65 -18.63 -7.50
CA SER A 160 26.76 -17.24 -7.93
C SER A 160 25.45 -16.78 -8.58
N ALA A 161 24.90 -15.67 -8.08
CA ALA A 161 23.76 -15.00 -8.69
C ALA A 161 24.22 -13.69 -9.36
N LYS A 162 23.38 -13.08 -10.21
CA LYS A 162 23.73 -11.83 -10.90
C LYS A 162 24.02 -10.67 -9.94
N GLU A 163 23.35 -10.66 -8.78
CA GLU A 163 23.38 -9.57 -7.80
C GLU A 163 23.84 -10.07 -6.41
N GLY A 164 24.71 -11.08 -6.36
CA GLY A 164 25.26 -11.58 -5.10
C GLY A 164 25.58 -13.07 -5.14
N SER A 165 25.52 -13.71 -3.99
CA SER A 165 25.69 -15.17 -3.88
C SER A 165 24.51 -15.79 -3.13
N VAL A 166 24.21 -17.04 -3.44
CA VAL A 166 23.25 -17.86 -2.71
C VAL A 166 24.02 -18.91 -1.92
N VAL A 167 23.84 -18.93 -0.60
CA VAL A 167 24.48 -19.87 0.31
C VAL A 167 23.46 -20.90 0.77
N ILE A 168 23.81 -22.18 0.67
CA ILE A 168 23.01 -23.30 1.16
C ILE A 168 23.72 -23.91 2.37
N LEU A 169 22.98 -24.08 3.45
CA LEU A 169 23.47 -24.55 4.74
C LEU A 169 22.82 -25.89 5.11
N ASN A 170 23.51 -26.71 5.91
CA ASN A 170 22.92 -27.92 6.48
C ASN A 170 21.83 -27.62 7.52
N ASN A 171 22.00 -26.56 8.32
CA ASN A 171 21.05 -26.07 9.33
C ASN A 171 20.77 -24.58 9.09
N SER A 172 19.56 -24.13 9.37
CA SER A 172 19.26 -22.69 9.38
C SER A 172 18.16 -22.33 10.37
N VAL A 173 18.26 -21.13 10.94
CA VAL A 173 17.17 -20.50 11.70
C VAL A 173 16.36 -19.51 10.86
N CYS A 174 16.84 -19.14 9.67
CA CYS A 174 16.12 -18.22 8.78
C CYS A 174 14.96 -18.97 8.11
N TYR A 175 13.76 -18.42 8.24
CA TYR A 175 12.56 -18.92 7.59
C TYR A 175 12.63 -18.62 6.09
N ALA A 176 12.41 -19.64 5.27
CA ALA A 176 12.32 -19.47 3.83
C ALA A 176 10.89 -19.07 3.44
N GLU A 177 10.76 -18.09 2.53
CA GLU A 177 9.46 -17.61 2.06
C GLU A 177 8.54 -18.76 1.62
N MET A 178 7.40 -18.91 2.30
CA MET A 178 6.35 -19.88 1.98
C MET A 178 5.09 -19.59 2.80
N GLY A 179 3.93 -20.04 2.29
CA GLY A 179 2.64 -19.92 2.99
C GLY A 179 2.16 -18.48 3.19
N GLY A 180 2.60 -17.55 2.32
CA GLY A 180 2.30 -16.11 2.44
C GLY A 180 3.26 -15.33 3.32
N GLN A 181 4.02 -16.00 4.19
CA GLN A 181 5.07 -15.36 5.00
C GLN A 181 6.34 -15.11 4.17
N VAL A 182 6.81 -13.86 4.20
CA VAL A 182 8.07 -13.45 3.58
C VAL A 182 9.28 -14.12 4.23
N GLY A 183 10.34 -14.34 3.44
CA GLY A 183 11.60 -14.90 3.92
C GLY A 183 12.29 -13.99 4.93
N ASP A 184 13.04 -14.61 5.84
CA ASP A 184 13.85 -13.86 6.79
C ASP A 184 15.07 -13.22 6.14
N THR A 185 15.43 -12.06 6.69
CA THR A 185 16.75 -11.46 6.58
C THR A 185 17.56 -11.79 7.83
N GLY A 186 18.87 -11.59 7.76
CA GLY A 186 19.75 -11.92 8.87
C GLY A 186 21.22 -11.76 8.56
N GLU A 187 22.04 -12.56 9.23
CA GLU A 187 23.49 -12.55 9.08
C GLU A 187 24.06 -13.97 9.19
N LEU A 188 25.05 -14.27 8.33
CA LEU A 188 26.01 -15.35 8.52
C LEU A 188 27.29 -14.72 9.10
N ALA A 189 27.88 -15.32 10.11
CA ALA A 189 29.08 -14.79 10.74
C ALA A 189 30.12 -15.87 11.04
N ARG A 190 31.40 -15.53 10.89
CA ARG A 190 32.55 -16.34 11.31
C ARG A 190 33.73 -15.44 11.62
N ASP A 191 34.33 -15.56 12.81
CA ASP A 191 35.63 -14.99 13.19
C ASP A 191 36.04 -13.68 12.49
N GLY A 192 35.26 -12.61 12.73
CA GLY A 192 35.54 -11.27 12.19
C GLY A 192 35.01 -11.00 10.77
N ALA A 193 34.43 -11.99 10.11
CA ALA A 193 33.69 -11.86 8.86
C ALA A 193 32.17 -11.98 9.12
N ALA A 194 31.40 -11.15 8.41
CA ALA A 194 29.95 -11.15 8.47
C ALA A 194 29.38 -10.95 7.06
N TRP A 195 28.32 -11.69 6.74
CA TRP A 195 27.62 -11.64 5.47
C TRP A 195 26.14 -11.40 5.73
N ARG A 196 25.62 -10.29 5.21
CA ARG A 196 24.21 -9.94 5.36
C ARG A 196 23.36 -10.84 4.49
N VAL A 197 22.41 -11.54 5.09
CA VAL A 197 21.35 -12.27 4.39
C VAL A 197 20.20 -11.31 4.10
N THR A 198 19.91 -11.06 2.83
CA THR A 198 18.87 -10.13 2.39
C THR A 198 17.55 -10.80 2.06
N ASN A 199 17.57 -12.10 1.78
CA ASN A 199 16.36 -12.89 1.61
C ASN A 199 16.66 -14.38 1.85
N THR A 200 15.65 -15.14 2.26
CA THR A 200 15.72 -16.59 2.39
C THR A 200 14.56 -17.21 1.61
N GLN A 201 14.84 -18.05 0.63
CA GLN A 201 13.83 -18.73 -0.19
C GLN A 201 13.99 -20.24 -0.15
N LYS A 202 12.96 -20.96 -0.61
CA LYS A 202 12.94 -22.42 -0.60
C LYS A 202 13.01 -22.97 -2.02
N SER A 203 13.91 -23.92 -2.26
CA SER A 203 13.94 -24.75 -3.47
C SER A 203 13.99 -26.22 -3.06
N GLY A 204 12.90 -26.95 -3.30
CA GLY A 204 12.74 -28.31 -2.80
C GLY A 204 12.86 -28.37 -1.26
N GLY A 205 13.83 -29.12 -0.75
CA GLY A 205 14.13 -29.23 0.68
C GLY A 205 15.20 -28.24 1.18
N ALA A 206 15.76 -27.39 0.33
CA ALA A 206 16.89 -26.53 0.66
C ALA A 206 16.50 -25.06 0.83
N TRP A 207 17.16 -24.41 1.79
CA TRP A 207 17.00 -22.99 2.08
C TRP A 207 18.12 -22.23 1.37
N LEU A 208 17.70 -21.35 0.48
CA LEU A 208 18.55 -20.48 -0.32
C LEU A 208 18.71 -19.15 0.40
N HIS A 209 19.89 -18.89 0.97
CA HIS A 209 20.21 -17.64 1.65
C HIS A 209 20.87 -16.68 0.67
N PHE A 210 20.17 -15.64 0.27
CA PHE A 210 20.71 -14.61 -0.61
C PHE A 210 21.55 -13.65 0.22
N ILE A 211 22.82 -13.50 -0.14
CA ILE A 211 23.75 -12.60 0.52
C ILE A 211 24.19 -11.45 -0.39
N ASP A 212 24.39 -10.29 0.22
CA ASP A 212 24.90 -9.11 -0.48
C ASP A 212 26.37 -9.31 -0.89
N GLY A 213 26.66 -8.96 -2.14
CA GLY A 213 28.03 -8.95 -2.67
C GLY A 213 28.55 -10.30 -3.17
N VAL A 214 29.76 -10.26 -3.73
CA VAL A 214 30.41 -11.42 -4.37
C VAL A 214 31.21 -12.27 -3.39
N ASN A 215 31.48 -11.76 -2.19
CA ASN A 215 32.23 -12.49 -1.17
C ASN A 215 31.26 -13.36 -0.36
N ALA A 216 31.39 -14.68 -0.49
CA ALA A 216 30.64 -15.67 0.26
C ALA A 216 31.57 -16.45 1.20
N PRO A 217 31.07 -17.05 2.31
CA PRO A 217 31.84 -18.03 3.07
C PRO A 217 32.18 -19.22 2.18
N ALA A 218 33.30 -19.91 2.40
CA ALA A 218 33.71 -21.02 1.53
C ALA A 218 32.87 -22.29 1.77
N VAL A 219 32.76 -23.16 0.76
CA VAL A 219 32.13 -24.48 0.95
C VAL A 219 32.92 -25.30 1.97
N GLY A 220 32.21 -25.91 2.92
CA GLY A 220 32.78 -26.65 4.05
C GLY A 220 33.12 -25.77 5.27
N GLU A 221 32.96 -24.46 5.17
CA GLU A 221 33.19 -23.53 6.27
C GLU A 221 32.05 -23.60 7.29
N HIS A 222 32.41 -23.47 8.58
CA HIS A 222 31.44 -23.39 9.67
C HIS A 222 31.11 -21.92 9.97
N VAL A 223 29.82 -21.58 9.95
CA VAL A 223 29.30 -20.23 10.19
C VAL A 223 28.21 -20.26 11.25
N THR A 224 28.03 -19.14 11.96
CA THR A 224 26.86 -18.90 12.78
C THR A 224 25.82 -18.16 11.95
N VAL A 225 24.61 -18.70 11.83
CA VAL A 225 23.47 -18.04 11.20
C VAL A 225 22.53 -17.50 12.26
N ARG A 226 22.09 -16.24 12.09
CA ARG A 226 21.04 -15.60 12.90
C ARG A 226 20.10 -14.80 12.01
N TYR A 227 18.81 -14.75 12.36
CA TYR A 227 17.86 -13.89 11.67
C TYR A 227 17.78 -12.50 12.32
N ASP A 228 17.22 -11.53 11.60
CA ASP A 228 16.87 -10.21 12.12
C ASP A 228 15.69 -10.34 13.08
N MET A 229 15.97 -10.29 14.38
CA MET A 229 14.96 -10.53 15.42
C MET A 229 13.82 -9.50 15.44
N PRO A 230 14.07 -8.17 15.41
CA PRO A 230 12.99 -7.19 15.28
C PRO A 230 12.08 -7.44 14.08
N ARG A 231 12.67 -7.72 12.92
CA ARG A 231 11.91 -8.06 11.71
C ARG A 231 11.08 -9.32 11.88
N ARG A 232 11.68 -10.40 12.41
CA ARG A 232 11.00 -11.69 12.62
C ARG A 232 9.80 -11.52 13.54
N ARG A 233 9.95 -10.80 14.66
CA ARG A 233 8.85 -10.56 15.60
C ARG A 233 7.69 -9.83 14.94
N ALA A 234 7.96 -8.80 14.13
CA ALA A 234 6.91 -8.10 13.39
C ALA A 234 6.15 -9.04 12.43
N ILE A 235 6.88 -9.92 11.73
CA ILE A 235 6.29 -10.95 10.86
C ILE A 235 5.44 -11.95 11.68
N GLU A 236 5.94 -12.45 12.81
CA GLU A 236 5.24 -13.40 13.68
C GLU A 236 3.93 -12.82 14.25
N ARG A 237 3.92 -11.52 14.59
CA ARG A 237 2.70 -10.80 15.02
C ARG A 237 1.68 -10.77 13.89
N HIS A 238 2.09 -10.34 12.69
CA HIS A 238 1.22 -10.31 11.52
C HIS A 238 0.73 -11.71 11.11
N HIS A 239 1.57 -12.73 11.24
CA HIS A 239 1.18 -14.11 10.93
C HIS A 239 0.11 -14.61 11.90
N THR A 240 0.37 -14.46 13.19
CA THR A 240 -0.55 -14.95 14.22
C THR A 240 -1.88 -14.21 14.17
N VAL A 241 -1.89 -12.90 13.92
CA VAL A 241 -3.14 -12.15 13.77
C VAL A 241 -3.87 -12.50 12.47
N THR A 242 -3.18 -13.00 11.44
CA THR A 242 -3.83 -13.52 10.23
C THR A 242 -4.73 -14.72 10.57
N HIS A 243 -4.32 -15.62 11.48
CA HIS A 243 -5.16 -16.73 11.95
C HIS A 243 -6.34 -16.27 12.80
N LEU A 244 -6.16 -15.24 13.63
CA LEU A 244 -7.26 -14.63 14.38
C LEU A 244 -8.26 -13.94 13.43
N LEU A 245 -7.76 -13.23 12.43
CA LEU A 245 -8.58 -12.58 11.40
C LEU A 245 -9.37 -13.63 10.60
N HIS A 246 -8.73 -14.71 10.16
CA HIS A 246 -9.39 -15.79 9.43
C HIS A 246 -10.53 -16.41 10.25
N TRP A 247 -10.25 -16.73 11.53
CA TRP A 247 -11.27 -17.21 12.46
C TRP A 247 -12.41 -16.19 12.66
N ALA A 248 -12.09 -14.92 12.91
CA ALA A 248 -13.10 -13.88 13.14
C ALA A 248 -14.00 -13.63 11.91
N LEU A 249 -13.45 -13.75 10.69
CA LEU A 249 -14.24 -13.70 9.45
C LEU A 249 -15.24 -14.86 9.38
N HIS A 250 -14.87 -16.05 9.86
CA HIS A 250 -15.79 -17.19 9.93
C HIS A 250 -16.90 -16.98 10.96
N GLU A 251 -16.59 -16.37 12.09
CA GLU A 251 -17.57 -16.07 13.15
C GLU A 251 -18.56 -14.98 12.76
N ILE A 252 -18.07 -13.90 12.14
CA ILE A 252 -18.86 -12.67 11.92
C ILE A 252 -19.43 -12.56 10.50
N VAL A 253 -18.68 -12.99 9.49
CA VAL A 253 -19.04 -12.77 8.08
C VAL A 253 -19.70 -14.01 7.49
N SER A 254 -18.97 -15.13 7.43
CA SER A 254 -19.48 -16.38 6.87
C SER A 254 -18.56 -17.54 7.18
N ARG A 255 -19.13 -18.66 7.62
CA ARG A 255 -18.45 -19.96 7.76
C ARG A 255 -17.90 -20.52 6.44
N GLU A 256 -18.36 -19.99 5.31
CA GLU A 256 -17.95 -20.39 3.96
C GLU A 256 -16.87 -19.47 3.37
N ALA A 257 -16.35 -18.50 4.13
CA ALA A 257 -15.28 -17.62 3.65
C ALA A 257 -14.00 -18.44 3.43
N VAL A 258 -13.61 -18.65 2.18
CA VAL A 258 -12.41 -19.41 1.82
C VAL A 258 -11.26 -18.46 1.49
N GLN A 259 -10.10 -18.66 2.11
CA GLN A 259 -8.88 -17.95 1.76
C GLN A 259 -8.51 -18.17 0.28
N LYS A 260 -8.17 -17.08 -0.42
CA LYS A 260 -7.72 -17.04 -1.82
C LYS A 260 -6.27 -16.61 -1.96
N GLY A 261 -5.69 -16.01 -0.92
CA GLY A 261 -4.34 -15.49 -0.92
C GLY A 261 -4.00 -14.87 0.43
N SER A 262 -2.72 -14.86 0.77
CA SER A 262 -2.23 -14.22 1.98
C SER A 262 -0.82 -13.68 1.73
N TYR A 263 -0.52 -12.53 2.33
CA TYR A 263 0.81 -11.96 2.43
C TYR A 263 1.04 -11.54 3.87
N VAL A 264 2.18 -11.92 4.43
CA VAL A 264 2.58 -11.62 5.80
C VAL A 264 4.00 -11.06 5.77
N GLY A 265 4.11 -9.76 5.96
CA GLY A 265 5.36 -9.02 6.01
C GLY A 265 5.63 -8.35 7.36
N PRO A 266 6.75 -7.62 7.49
CA PRO A 266 7.05 -6.87 8.72
C PRO A 266 6.12 -5.65 8.95
N GLU A 267 5.66 -5.02 7.87
CA GLU A 267 4.98 -3.71 7.88
C GLU A 267 3.47 -3.87 7.83
N LYS A 268 2.99 -4.98 7.23
CA LYS A 268 1.57 -5.26 7.03
C LYS A 268 1.30 -6.72 6.70
N LEU A 269 0.02 -7.07 6.74
CA LEU A 269 -0.53 -8.28 6.12
C LEU A 269 -1.62 -7.93 5.12
N THR A 270 -1.83 -8.84 4.16
CA THR A 270 -3.05 -8.83 3.35
C THR A 270 -3.70 -10.20 3.35
N PHE A 271 -5.01 -10.24 3.48
CA PHE A 271 -5.80 -11.46 3.49
C PHE A 271 -6.89 -11.40 2.43
N ASP A 272 -6.83 -12.34 1.47
CA ASP A 272 -7.80 -12.44 0.39
C ASP A 272 -8.77 -13.58 0.67
N PHE A 273 -10.06 -13.34 0.52
CA PHE A 273 -11.09 -14.32 0.82
C PHE A 273 -12.32 -14.17 -0.06
N SER A 274 -13.06 -15.26 -0.26
CA SER A 274 -14.32 -15.23 -0.99
C SER A 274 -15.44 -14.63 -0.16
N SER A 275 -15.99 -13.49 -0.58
CA SER A 275 -17.08 -12.81 0.10
C SER A 275 -17.73 -11.75 -0.80
N ALA A 276 -18.96 -11.36 -0.46
CA ALA A 276 -19.50 -10.05 -0.84
C ALA A 276 -18.72 -8.93 -0.11
N ALA A 277 -18.93 -7.67 -0.53
CA ALA A 277 -18.39 -6.53 0.20
C ALA A 277 -18.87 -6.55 1.66
N LEU A 278 -17.94 -6.38 2.60
CA LEU A 278 -18.28 -6.31 4.01
C LEU A 278 -19.00 -4.99 4.32
N THR A 279 -19.98 -5.04 5.23
CA THR A 279 -20.53 -3.81 5.79
C THR A 279 -19.52 -3.15 6.74
N TYR A 280 -19.69 -1.86 6.99
CA TYR A 280 -18.87 -1.13 7.96
C TYR A 280 -18.94 -1.78 9.35
N GLU A 281 -20.12 -2.23 9.75
CA GLU A 281 -20.35 -2.92 11.02
C GLU A 281 -19.61 -4.25 11.07
N GLN A 282 -19.62 -5.04 9.99
CA GLN A 282 -18.88 -6.31 9.93
C GLN A 282 -17.37 -6.10 10.09
N VAL A 283 -16.80 -5.11 9.38
CA VAL A 283 -15.37 -4.78 9.52
C VAL A 283 -15.03 -4.41 10.97
N ARG A 284 -15.86 -3.57 11.59
CA ARG A 284 -15.68 -3.13 12.98
C ARG A 284 -15.81 -4.29 13.97
N GLU A 285 -16.79 -5.18 13.81
CA GLU A 285 -16.97 -6.32 14.72
C GLU A 285 -15.87 -7.38 14.54
N VAL A 286 -15.37 -7.60 13.33
CA VAL A 286 -14.20 -8.46 13.08
C VAL A 286 -12.97 -7.90 13.79
N GLU A 287 -12.65 -6.61 13.60
CA GLU A 287 -11.51 -5.98 14.26
C GLU A 287 -11.63 -6.00 15.79
N LYS A 288 -12.83 -5.74 16.31
CA LYS A 288 -13.13 -5.80 17.74
C LYS A 288 -12.89 -7.20 18.28
N LEU A 289 -13.45 -8.22 17.63
CA LEU A 289 -13.32 -9.62 18.08
C LEU A 289 -11.86 -10.08 18.09
N VAL A 290 -11.06 -9.69 17.08
CA VAL A 290 -9.62 -9.99 17.04
C VAL A 290 -8.90 -9.34 18.22
N ASN A 291 -9.12 -8.04 18.47
CA ASN A 291 -8.48 -7.33 19.58
C ASN A 291 -8.92 -7.86 20.96
N GLU A 292 -10.17 -8.32 21.11
CA GLU A 292 -10.64 -9.02 22.32
C GLU A 292 -9.82 -10.29 22.58
N ARG A 293 -9.58 -11.13 21.55
CA ARG A 293 -8.77 -12.35 21.69
C ARG A 293 -7.28 -12.07 21.91
N ILE A 294 -6.77 -10.98 21.38
CA ILE A 294 -5.42 -10.49 21.70
C ILE A 294 -5.32 -10.15 23.18
N ALA A 295 -6.29 -9.40 23.71
CA ALA A 295 -6.29 -8.96 25.10
C ALA A 295 -6.39 -10.10 26.12
N GLU A 296 -7.04 -11.22 25.75
CA GLU A 296 -7.08 -12.44 26.56
C GLU A 296 -5.70 -13.10 26.75
N ASN A 297 -4.74 -12.79 25.88
CA ASN A 297 -3.37 -13.34 25.91
C ASN A 297 -3.33 -14.88 25.98
N GLU A 298 -4.17 -15.51 25.17
CA GLU A 298 -4.27 -16.96 25.04
C GLU A 298 -3.00 -17.59 24.43
N SER A 299 -2.76 -18.86 24.75
CA SER A 299 -1.59 -19.60 24.26
C SER A 299 -1.66 -19.83 22.75
N VAL A 300 -0.53 -19.64 22.07
CA VAL A 300 -0.30 -20.07 20.69
C VAL A 300 0.66 -21.26 20.70
N SER A 301 0.16 -22.41 20.25
CA SER A 301 0.90 -23.67 20.27
C SER A 301 0.83 -24.39 18.94
N TRP A 302 1.67 -25.41 18.75
CA TRP A 302 1.64 -26.22 17.55
C TRP A 302 2.01 -27.67 17.84
N THR A 303 1.44 -28.56 17.03
CA THR A 303 1.66 -30.00 17.09
C THR A 303 1.80 -30.56 15.68
N GLU A 304 2.74 -31.47 15.47
CA GLU A 304 2.80 -32.26 14.24
C GLU A 304 1.93 -33.51 14.38
N ILE A 305 1.03 -33.70 13.42
CA ILE A 305 0.16 -34.88 13.35
C ILE A 305 0.16 -35.46 11.93
N PRO A 306 -0.20 -36.75 11.75
CA PRO A 306 -0.40 -37.31 10.43
C PRO A 306 -1.47 -36.54 9.66
N TYR A 307 -1.21 -36.23 8.38
CA TYR A 307 -2.18 -35.50 7.54
C TYR A 307 -3.52 -36.24 7.43
N ALA A 308 -3.50 -37.57 7.43
CA ALA A 308 -4.69 -38.40 7.43
C ALA A 308 -5.58 -38.21 8.68
N GLU A 309 -5.02 -37.77 9.81
CA GLU A 309 -5.77 -37.42 11.02
C GLU A 309 -6.31 -35.99 10.93
N ALA A 310 -5.47 -35.04 10.50
CA ALA A 310 -5.89 -33.65 10.28
C ALA A 310 -7.09 -33.54 9.32
N LYS A 311 -7.07 -34.32 8.23
CA LYS A 311 -8.14 -34.34 7.23
C LYS A 311 -9.51 -34.77 7.78
N LYS A 312 -9.54 -35.53 8.88
CA LYS A 312 -10.79 -35.97 9.53
C LYS A 312 -11.37 -34.91 10.46
N ARG A 313 -10.64 -33.83 10.71
CA ARG A 313 -10.99 -32.76 11.65
C ARG A 313 -11.47 -31.52 10.91
N SER A 314 -12.79 -31.31 10.91
CA SER A 314 -13.44 -30.16 10.28
C SER A 314 -13.16 -28.83 10.99
N ASP A 315 -12.68 -28.90 12.24
CA ASP A 315 -12.28 -27.78 13.06
C ASP A 315 -10.83 -27.33 12.82
N ILE A 316 -10.05 -28.08 12.03
CA ILE A 316 -8.73 -27.67 11.56
C ILE A 316 -8.87 -27.12 10.14
N GLN A 317 -8.63 -25.83 9.98
CA GLN A 317 -8.63 -25.16 8.69
C GLN A 317 -7.49 -25.65 7.80
N GLN A 318 -7.81 -25.86 6.53
CA GLN A 318 -6.92 -26.41 5.52
C GLN A 318 -7.04 -25.57 4.24
N PHE A 319 -5.92 -25.38 3.53
CA PHE A 319 -5.91 -24.62 2.29
C PHE A 319 -6.15 -25.54 1.09
N PHE A 320 -7.25 -25.30 0.40
CA PHE A 320 -7.61 -26.06 -0.79
C PHE A 320 -6.61 -25.80 -1.92
N GLY A 321 -5.89 -26.85 -2.34
CA GLY A 321 -4.94 -26.81 -3.45
C GLY A 321 -3.49 -27.06 -3.05
N ASP A 322 -3.18 -27.00 -1.75
CA ASP A 322 -1.84 -27.28 -1.25
C ASP A 322 -1.53 -28.77 -1.21
N LYS A 323 -0.27 -29.12 -1.49
CA LYS A 323 0.25 -30.48 -1.36
C LYS A 323 0.86 -30.64 0.02
N TYR A 324 0.19 -31.38 0.88
CA TYR A 324 0.67 -31.73 2.21
C TYR A 324 1.48 -33.03 2.18
N GLY A 325 2.52 -33.10 3.03
CA GLY A 325 3.27 -34.33 3.28
C GLY A 325 2.52 -35.29 4.20
N ASP A 326 3.18 -36.38 4.58
CA ASP A 326 2.58 -37.40 5.47
C ASP A 326 2.31 -36.87 6.89
N ALA A 327 3.14 -35.93 7.35
CA ALA A 327 2.95 -35.17 8.59
C ALA A 327 2.72 -33.69 8.28
N VAL A 328 1.83 -33.06 9.07
CA VAL A 328 1.50 -31.64 8.97
C VAL A 328 1.59 -30.99 10.33
N ARG A 329 2.01 -29.73 10.33
CA ARG A 329 2.02 -28.89 11.52
C ARG A 329 0.68 -28.18 11.65
N VAL A 330 0.00 -28.38 12.77
CA VAL A 330 -1.23 -27.67 13.14
C VAL A 330 -0.84 -26.59 14.13
N VAL A 331 -1.13 -25.34 13.81
CA VAL A 331 -1.05 -24.22 14.75
C VAL A 331 -2.41 -24.05 15.40
N GLN A 332 -2.41 -23.83 16.71
CA GLN A 332 -3.59 -23.67 17.55
C GLN A 332 -3.47 -22.38 18.37
N ILE A 333 -4.55 -21.61 18.42
CA ILE A 333 -4.69 -20.44 19.28
C ILE A 333 -5.83 -20.69 20.29
N GLY A 334 -5.53 -20.48 21.57
CA GLY A 334 -6.43 -20.76 22.69
C GLY A 334 -6.55 -22.26 23.02
N GLY A 335 -7.26 -22.57 24.11
CA GLY A 335 -7.40 -23.94 24.61
C GLY A 335 -6.12 -24.46 25.28
N ASP A 336 -6.07 -25.76 25.53
CA ASP A 336 -4.91 -26.39 26.19
C ASP A 336 -3.76 -26.53 25.17
N PRO A 337 -2.52 -26.14 25.54
CA PRO A 337 -1.39 -26.21 24.63
C PRO A 337 -1.20 -27.61 24.05
N ARG A 338 -1.08 -27.70 22.72
CA ARG A 338 -0.88 -28.94 21.95
C ARG A 338 -2.04 -29.94 21.99
N ALA A 339 -3.15 -29.65 22.66
CA ALA A 339 -4.29 -30.55 22.77
C ALA A 339 -5.22 -30.54 21.54
N LEU A 340 -5.02 -29.56 20.63
CA LEU A 340 -5.86 -29.33 19.46
C LEU A 340 -7.34 -29.13 19.86
N ASN A 341 -7.59 -28.20 20.77
CA ASN A 341 -8.93 -27.81 21.25
C ASN A 341 -9.11 -26.28 21.32
N GLY A 342 -8.27 -25.52 20.59
CA GLY A 342 -8.38 -24.07 20.48
C GLY A 342 -9.49 -23.63 19.53
N TYR A 343 -9.86 -22.35 19.60
CA TYR A 343 -10.91 -21.79 18.74
C TYR A 343 -10.42 -21.51 17.31
N SER A 344 -9.12 -21.30 17.12
CA SER A 344 -8.48 -21.21 15.81
C SER A 344 -7.44 -22.31 15.68
N MET A 345 -7.61 -23.19 14.70
CA MET A 345 -6.68 -24.27 14.37
C MET A 345 -6.49 -24.35 12.87
N GLU A 346 -5.25 -24.35 12.41
CA GLU A 346 -4.93 -24.28 10.98
C GLU A 346 -3.63 -25.02 10.64
N LEU A 347 -3.58 -25.63 9.45
CA LEU A 347 -2.34 -26.17 8.91
C LEU A 347 -1.42 -25.02 8.49
N CYS A 348 -0.38 -24.77 9.30
CA CYS A 348 0.54 -23.67 9.05
C CYS A 348 1.99 -24.04 9.38
N GLY A 349 2.85 -23.84 8.39
CA GLY A 349 4.30 -24.00 8.52
C GLY A 349 5.03 -22.70 8.90
N GLY A 350 4.32 -21.61 9.18
CA GLY A 350 4.91 -20.32 9.48
C GLY A 350 5.40 -20.16 10.92
N THR A 351 6.03 -19.01 11.17
CA THR A 351 6.50 -18.62 12.50
C THR A 351 5.42 -17.80 13.21
N HIS A 352 5.26 -18.03 14.52
CA HIS A 352 4.20 -17.41 15.32
C HIS A 352 4.74 -16.91 16.65
N VAL A 353 4.03 -15.96 17.24
CA VAL A 353 4.24 -15.57 18.65
C VAL A 353 3.81 -16.72 19.58
N ARG A 354 4.13 -16.63 20.89
CA ARG A 354 3.79 -17.67 21.87
C ARG A 354 2.48 -17.40 22.60
N GLY A 355 2.08 -16.14 22.71
CA GLY A 355 0.78 -15.73 23.24
C GLY A 355 0.16 -14.62 22.40
N THR A 356 -1.18 -14.57 22.34
CA THR A 356 -1.89 -13.57 21.52
C THR A 356 -1.61 -12.13 21.97
N GLY A 357 -1.24 -11.90 23.22
CA GLY A 357 -0.88 -10.58 23.73
C GLY A 357 0.41 -10.01 23.15
N GLU A 358 1.31 -10.86 22.62
CA GLU A 358 2.55 -10.42 21.96
C GLU A 358 2.29 -9.74 20.60
N ILE A 359 1.09 -9.93 20.03
CA ILE A 359 0.64 -9.25 18.81
C ILE A 359 0.59 -7.74 19.03
N GLY A 360 0.23 -7.29 20.23
CA GLY A 360 -0.13 -5.89 20.48
C GLY A 360 -1.46 -5.56 19.82
N TRP A 361 -1.65 -4.31 19.38
CA TRP A 361 -2.93 -3.91 18.77
C TRP A 361 -3.06 -4.37 17.32
N PHE A 362 -4.29 -4.59 16.85
CA PHE A 362 -4.59 -4.92 15.45
C PHE A 362 -5.51 -3.87 14.82
N ARG A 363 -5.21 -3.47 13.58
CA ARG A 363 -6.02 -2.52 12.81
C ARG A 363 -6.21 -2.96 11.37
N ILE A 364 -7.46 -3.00 10.93
CA ILE A 364 -7.84 -3.10 9.51
C ILE A 364 -7.66 -1.71 8.88
N VAL A 365 -6.76 -1.63 7.91
CA VAL A 365 -6.45 -0.40 7.17
C VAL A 365 -7.47 -0.19 6.07
N SER A 366 -7.80 -1.25 5.33
CA SER A 366 -8.78 -1.18 4.24
C SER A 366 -9.39 -2.54 3.90
N GLU A 367 -10.55 -2.47 3.24
CA GLU A 367 -11.28 -3.61 2.69
C GLU A 367 -11.70 -3.24 1.25
N SER A 368 -11.38 -4.09 0.27
CA SER A 368 -11.62 -3.79 -1.15
C SER A 368 -11.84 -5.03 -2.01
N ALA A 369 -12.49 -4.87 -3.18
CA ALA A 369 -12.60 -5.94 -4.17
C ALA A 369 -11.31 -6.03 -4.99
N ILE A 370 -10.79 -7.24 -5.16
CA ILE A 370 -9.64 -7.50 -6.04
C ILE A 370 -10.01 -8.33 -7.27
N ALA A 371 -11.12 -9.08 -7.21
CA ALA A 371 -11.73 -9.80 -8.31
C ALA A 371 -13.22 -10.04 -8.01
N ALA A 372 -13.98 -10.51 -8.99
CA ALA A 372 -15.38 -10.88 -8.79
C ALA A 372 -15.49 -11.94 -7.67
N GLY A 373 -16.23 -11.61 -6.61
CA GLY A 373 -16.43 -12.50 -5.45
C GLY A 373 -15.21 -12.67 -4.53
N VAL A 374 -14.14 -11.88 -4.71
CA VAL A 374 -12.94 -11.94 -3.87
C VAL A 374 -12.64 -10.56 -3.27
N ARG A 375 -12.53 -10.52 -1.95
CA ARG A 375 -12.22 -9.33 -1.16
C ARG A 375 -10.82 -9.45 -0.57
N ARG A 376 -10.17 -8.31 -0.38
CA ARG A 376 -8.88 -8.16 0.31
C ARG A 376 -9.06 -7.28 1.52
N ILE A 377 -8.59 -7.77 2.66
CA ILE A 377 -8.31 -6.94 3.84
C ILE A 377 -6.81 -6.64 3.85
N GLU A 378 -6.46 -5.36 3.98
CA GLU A 378 -5.11 -4.94 4.35
C GLU A 378 -5.13 -4.49 5.82
N ALA A 379 -4.18 -4.98 6.62
CA ALA A 379 -4.15 -4.72 8.05
C ALA A 379 -2.72 -4.65 8.60
N VAL A 380 -2.59 -4.05 9.78
CA VAL A 380 -1.33 -3.88 10.52
C VAL A 380 -1.50 -4.31 11.98
N ALA A 381 -0.40 -4.76 12.59
CA ALA A 381 -0.37 -5.18 13.99
C ALA A 381 0.89 -4.73 14.73
N GLY A 382 0.79 -4.63 16.06
CA GLY A 382 1.89 -4.23 16.93
C GLY A 382 2.36 -2.80 16.65
N ASP A 383 3.69 -2.60 16.59
CA ASP A 383 4.30 -1.28 16.43
C ASP A 383 3.91 -0.58 15.12
N GLU A 384 3.54 -1.36 14.09
CA GLU A 384 3.09 -0.81 12.80
C GLU A 384 1.74 -0.09 12.90
N VAL A 385 0.93 -0.35 13.93
CA VAL A 385 -0.31 0.39 14.17
C VAL A 385 -0.03 1.85 14.51
N LEU A 386 1.00 2.12 15.32
CA LEU A 386 1.38 3.49 15.69
C LEU A 386 1.91 4.26 14.48
N LYS A 387 2.77 3.62 13.68
CA LYS A 387 3.27 4.21 12.41
C LYS A 387 2.13 4.50 11.44
N TRP A 388 1.19 3.58 11.29
CA TRP A 388 -0.02 3.80 10.50
C TRP A 388 -0.84 4.98 11.04
N ALA A 389 -1.04 5.07 12.36
CA ALA A 389 -1.80 6.16 12.97
C ALA A 389 -1.13 7.52 12.74
N GLU A 390 0.19 7.62 12.84
CA GLU A 390 0.94 8.83 12.53
C GLU A 390 0.76 9.27 11.06
N GLN A 391 0.90 8.32 10.13
CA GLN A 391 0.70 8.58 8.69
C GLN A 391 -0.74 8.99 8.38
N GLU A 392 -1.72 8.34 9.01
CA GLU A 392 -3.14 8.67 8.85
C GLU A 392 -3.45 10.04 9.47
N ALA A 393 -2.87 10.38 10.62
CA ALA A 393 -3.01 11.71 11.23
C ALA A 393 -2.51 12.81 10.30
N ALA A 394 -1.33 12.61 9.68
CA ALA A 394 -0.78 13.55 8.71
C ALA A 394 -1.72 13.73 7.51
N ARG A 395 -2.23 12.63 6.95
CA ARG A 395 -3.19 12.66 5.83
C ARG A 395 -4.52 13.34 6.20
N GLN A 396 -4.97 13.18 7.44
CA GLN A 396 -6.13 13.86 7.97
C GLN A 396 -5.87 15.37 8.17
N GLN A 397 -4.65 15.73 8.54
CA GLN A 397 -4.25 17.13 8.67
C GLN A 397 -4.21 17.83 7.32
N GLU A 398 -3.58 17.19 6.33
CA GLU A 398 -3.66 17.58 4.91
C GLU A 398 -5.12 17.81 4.50
N LYS A 399 -5.99 16.81 4.71
CA LYS A 399 -7.45 16.91 4.45
C LYS A 399 -8.10 18.14 5.12
N PHE A 400 -7.71 18.46 6.35
CA PHE A 400 -8.23 19.63 7.02
C PHE A 400 -7.74 20.95 6.44
N ASP A 401 -6.46 21.04 6.09
CA ASP A 401 -5.84 22.24 5.55
C ASP A 401 -6.47 22.61 4.19
N MET A 402 -6.73 21.61 3.35
CA MET A 402 -7.52 21.73 2.12
C MET A 402 -8.88 22.42 2.34
N LEU A 403 -9.66 21.89 3.29
CA LEU A 403 -11.00 22.39 3.58
C LEU A 403 -10.94 23.81 4.16
N SER A 404 -9.90 24.10 4.93
CA SER A 404 -9.66 25.42 5.53
C SER A 404 -9.29 26.48 4.48
N ARG A 405 -8.59 26.10 3.41
CA ARG A 405 -8.32 26.98 2.26
C ARG A 405 -9.58 27.28 1.46
N LYS A 406 -10.45 26.28 1.28
CA LYS A 406 -11.76 26.45 0.61
C LYS A 406 -12.70 27.36 1.38
N LYS A 407 -12.81 27.15 2.69
CA LYS A 407 -13.65 27.93 3.59
C LYS A 407 -12.87 28.30 4.84
N SER A 408 -12.52 29.58 4.94
CA SER A 408 -11.86 30.10 6.13
C SER A 408 -12.77 30.02 7.37
N GLY A 409 -12.16 29.86 8.55
CA GLY A 409 -12.88 29.84 9.82
C GLY A 409 -13.70 28.57 10.08
N ILE A 410 -13.41 27.45 9.42
CA ILE A 410 -13.97 26.15 9.82
C ILE A 410 -13.45 25.72 11.20
N ALA A 411 -14.23 24.90 11.91
CA ALA A 411 -13.86 24.41 13.23
C ALA A 411 -12.55 23.61 13.15
N ARG A 412 -11.64 23.85 14.11
CA ARG A 412 -10.33 23.20 14.16
C ARG A 412 -10.47 21.68 14.27
N LEU A 413 -9.63 20.96 13.53
CA LEU A 413 -9.49 19.50 13.69
C LEU A 413 -8.91 19.17 15.08
N PRO A 414 -9.47 18.20 15.83
CA PRO A 414 -8.90 17.76 17.10
C PRO A 414 -7.45 17.31 16.94
N ASP A 415 -6.59 17.63 17.91
CA ASP A 415 -5.18 17.25 17.84
C ASP A 415 -5.02 15.72 17.87
N PHE A 416 -4.04 15.22 17.11
CA PHE A 416 -3.69 13.79 17.16
C PHE A 416 -2.99 13.48 18.48
N VAL A 417 -3.47 12.45 19.16
CA VAL A 417 -2.90 11.99 20.43
C VAL A 417 -2.10 10.73 20.17
N ASN A 418 -0.78 10.82 20.31
CA ASN A 418 0.12 9.67 20.31
C ASN A 418 0.76 9.56 21.71
N ASN A 419 0.12 8.80 22.59
CA ASN A 419 0.56 8.58 23.97
C ASN A 419 1.24 7.21 24.13
N GLU A 420 1.84 6.67 23.07
CA GLU A 420 2.41 5.30 22.98
C GLU A 420 1.38 4.17 23.15
N SER A 421 0.10 4.48 23.41
CA SER A 421 -0.99 3.50 23.37
C SER A 421 -1.58 3.44 21.97
N ALA A 422 -1.39 2.30 21.32
CA ALA A 422 -1.99 2.04 20.01
C ALA A 422 -3.52 2.23 20.02
N SER A 423 -4.20 1.80 21.08
CA SER A 423 -5.66 1.98 21.23
C SER A 423 -6.05 3.46 21.23
N ALA A 424 -5.39 4.29 22.04
CA ALA A 424 -5.70 5.72 22.10
C ALA A 424 -5.34 6.45 20.81
N ALA A 425 -4.26 6.05 20.14
CA ALA A 425 -3.90 6.57 18.82
C ALA A 425 -5.00 6.23 17.78
N VAL A 426 -5.49 4.99 17.75
CA VAL A 426 -6.60 4.59 16.86
C VAL A 426 -7.88 5.36 17.18
N GLU A 427 -8.26 5.49 18.45
CA GLU A 427 -9.43 6.28 18.86
C GLU A 427 -9.31 7.76 18.44
N SER A 428 -8.12 8.35 18.55
CA SER A 428 -7.84 9.71 18.08
C SER A 428 -8.05 9.83 16.56
N ILE A 429 -7.57 8.86 15.78
CA ILE A 429 -7.76 8.81 14.33
C ILE A 429 -9.24 8.68 13.95
N GLU A 430 -10.01 7.87 14.66
CA GLU A 430 -11.45 7.70 14.40
C GLU A 430 -12.24 8.97 14.72
N ALA A 431 -11.94 9.61 15.86
CA ALA A 431 -12.56 10.87 16.24
C ALA A 431 -12.25 11.98 15.21
N ARG A 432 -11.00 12.08 14.76
CA ARG A 432 -10.58 13.01 13.70
C ARG A 432 -11.28 12.70 12.37
N ALA A 433 -11.40 11.42 11.98
CA ALA A 433 -12.10 11.02 10.76
C ALA A 433 -13.58 11.41 10.79
N ALA A 434 -14.27 11.19 11.92
CA ALA A 434 -15.66 11.59 12.11
C ALA A 434 -15.83 13.11 12.01
N HIS A 435 -14.91 13.88 12.63
CA HIS A 435 -14.91 15.33 12.55
C HIS A 435 -14.69 15.84 11.12
N LEU A 436 -13.70 15.28 10.42
CA LEU A 436 -13.42 15.61 9.02
C LEU A 436 -14.62 15.35 8.12
N LYS A 437 -15.33 14.23 8.29
CA LYS A 437 -16.54 13.93 7.52
C LYS A 437 -17.62 15.01 7.71
N GLN A 438 -17.79 15.53 8.93
CA GLN A 438 -18.74 16.62 9.20
C GLN A 438 -18.28 17.95 8.59
N LEU A 439 -16.98 18.26 8.65
CA LEU A 439 -16.43 19.48 8.05
C LEU A 439 -16.57 19.46 6.52
N ASP A 440 -16.20 18.35 5.90
CA ASP A 440 -16.29 18.10 4.46
C ASP A 440 -17.72 18.32 3.95
N ALA A 441 -18.72 17.72 4.61
CA ALA A 441 -20.14 17.93 4.29
C ALA A 441 -20.58 19.40 4.44
N LYS A 442 -20.10 20.11 5.48
CA LYS A 442 -20.41 21.54 5.70
C LYS A 442 -19.75 22.45 4.68
N VAL A 443 -18.54 22.13 4.23
CA VAL A 443 -17.84 22.87 3.19
C VAL A 443 -18.53 22.66 1.86
N HIS A 444 -18.87 21.42 1.50
CA HIS A 444 -19.61 21.13 0.26
C HIS A 444 -20.98 21.81 0.20
N GLU A 445 -21.75 21.80 1.30
CA GLU A 445 -23.03 22.52 1.33
C GLU A 445 -22.84 24.04 1.21
N TRP A 446 -21.77 24.59 1.80
CA TRP A 446 -21.42 26.00 1.62
C TRP A 446 -21.01 26.33 0.18
N GLU A 447 -20.19 25.49 -0.47
CA GLU A 447 -19.81 25.65 -1.88
C GLU A 447 -21.04 25.65 -2.79
N LYS A 448 -21.98 24.73 -2.54
CA LYS A 448 -23.25 24.66 -3.27
C LYS A 448 -24.09 25.92 -3.11
N GLN A 449 -24.13 26.51 -1.91
CA GLN A 449 -24.84 27.76 -1.65
C GLN A 449 -24.18 28.96 -2.33
N GLN A 450 -22.84 29.04 -2.30
CA GLN A 450 -22.09 30.08 -3.02
C GLN A 450 -22.29 29.96 -4.54
N GLY A 451 -22.26 28.74 -5.09
CA GLY A 451 -22.54 28.51 -6.51
C GLY A 451 -23.93 29.00 -6.92
N LYS A 452 -24.96 28.68 -6.14
CA LYS A 452 -26.33 29.18 -6.38
C LYS A 452 -26.43 30.70 -6.26
N ALA A 453 -25.76 31.31 -5.28
CA ALA A 453 -25.77 32.76 -5.10
C ALA A 453 -25.07 33.47 -6.28
N ALA A 454 -23.92 32.95 -6.72
CA ALA A 454 -23.19 33.47 -7.87
C ALA A 454 -24.01 33.33 -9.17
N GLU A 455 -24.69 32.19 -9.37
CA GLU A 455 -25.58 31.99 -10.51
C GLU A 455 -26.75 32.98 -10.49
N ALA A 456 -27.39 33.18 -9.34
CA ALA A 456 -28.47 34.15 -9.17
C ALA A 456 -28.00 35.60 -9.44
N GLU A 457 -26.80 35.96 -9.00
CA GLU A 457 -26.20 37.28 -9.28
C GLU A 457 -25.94 37.45 -10.79
N LEU A 458 -25.37 36.45 -11.45
CA LEU A 458 -25.13 36.48 -12.89
C LEU A 458 -26.43 36.60 -13.69
N ARG A 459 -27.47 35.84 -13.33
CA ARG A 459 -28.81 35.95 -13.94
C ARG A 459 -29.38 37.36 -13.75
N SER A 460 -29.30 37.92 -12.54
CA SER A 460 -29.77 39.28 -12.26
C SER A 460 -29.02 40.36 -13.06
N ARG A 461 -27.69 40.24 -13.17
CA ARG A 461 -26.87 41.13 -14.02
C ARG A 461 -27.24 41.00 -15.49
N ALA A 462 -27.42 39.78 -16.01
CA ALA A 462 -27.82 39.54 -17.39
C ALA A 462 -29.18 40.18 -17.70
N THR A 463 -30.18 40.01 -16.83
CA THR A 463 -31.49 40.67 -16.96
C THR A 463 -31.35 42.19 -16.97
N THR A 464 -30.50 42.76 -16.11
CA THR A 464 -30.27 44.21 -16.05
C THR A 464 -29.67 44.73 -17.36
N ILE A 465 -28.65 44.05 -17.89
CA ILE A 465 -28.02 44.40 -19.17
C ILE A 465 -29.03 44.28 -20.33
N ALA A 466 -29.82 43.21 -20.35
CA ALA A 466 -30.86 43.02 -21.37
C ALA A 466 -31.87 44.18 -21.35
N ASN A 467 -32.35 44.59 -20.17
CA ASN A 467 -33.27 45.72 -20.04
C ASN A 467 -32.65 47.05 -20.49
N GLN A 468 -31.39 47.32 -20.11
CA GLN A 468 -30.67 48.50 -20.58
C GLN A 468 -30.51 48.54 -22.11
N LEU A 469 -30.25 47.39 -22.74
CA LEU A 469 -30.17 47.28 -24.19
C LEU A 469 -31.52 47.53 -24.87
N VAL A 470 -32.62 47.04 -24.28
CA VAL A 470 -33.99 47.32 -24.76
C VAL A 470 -34.30 48.80 -24.71
N GLU A 471 -33.99 49.47 -23.59
CA GLU A 471 -34.22 50.91 -23.45
C GLU A 471 -33.38 51.73 -24.45
N ALA A 472 -32.09 51.41 -24.59
CA ALA A 472 -31.16 52.13 -25.46
C ALA A 472 -31.50 52.03 -26.97
N HIS A 473 -32.17 50.96 -27.38
CA HIS A 473 -32.56 50.72 -28.78
C HIS A 473 -34.05 50.98 -29.05
N SER A 474 -34.77 51.58 -28.09
CA SER A 474 -36.15 51.99 -28.26
C SER A 474 -36.27 52.98 -29.43
N GLY A 475 -37.04 52.60 -30.46
CA GLY A 475 -37.22 53.41 -31.68
C GLY A 475 -36.29 53.09 -32.86
N THR A 476 -35.39 52.10 -32.74
CA THR A 476 -34.61 51.55 -33.86
C THR A 476 -35.18 50.21 -34.34
N SER A 477 -34.96 49.82 -35.61
CA SER A 477 -35.45 48.57 -36.22
C SER A 477 -34.72 47.31 -35.73
N SER A 478 -34.54 47.17 -34.42
CA SER A 478 -33.85 46.07 -33.76
C SER A 478 -34.84 45.26 -32.93
N CYS A 479 -34.69 43.93 -32.97
CA CYS A 479 -35.53 42.98 -32.23
C CYS A 479 -34.68 42.36 -31.12
N ILE A 480 -35.13 42.50 -29.87
CA ILE A 480 -34.58 41.78 -28.72
C ILE A 480 -35.62 40.73 -28.35
N THR A 481 -35.23 39.45 -28.40
CA THR A 481 -36.11 38.32 -28.06
C THR A 481 -35.57 37.60 -26.84
N GLU A 482 -36.46 37.26 -25.91
CA GLU A 482 -36.16 36.35 -24.82
C GLU A 482 -36.03 34.94 -25.40
N ILE A 483 -34.92 34.25 -25.12
CA ILE A 483 -34.75 32.83 -25.46
C ILE A 483 -35.05 32.06 -24.17
N PRO A 484 -36.12 31.24 -24.13
CA PRO A 484 -36.37 30.38 -22.98
C PRO A 484 -35.25 29.34 -22.87
N ASP A 485 -34.79 29.09 -21.64
CA ASP A 485 -33.80 28.04 -21.31
C ASP A 485 -34.21 26.65 -21.81
#